data_AF-Q86MU9-F1
#
_entry.id   AF-Q86MU9-F1
#
_cell.length_a   1.000
_cell.length_b   1.000
_cell.length_c   1.000
_cell.angle_alpha   90.00
_cell.angle_beta   90.00
_cell.angle_gamma   90.00
#
_symmetry.space_group_name_H-M   'P 1'
#
loop_
_entity.id
_entity.type
_entity.pdbx_description
1 polymer ?
#
loop_
_entity_poly.entity_id
_entity_poly.type
_entity_poly.pdbx_seq_one_letter_code
_entity_poly.pdbx_strand_id
1 'polypeptide(L)'
;VGGLSQWASRRDDTAVGGQTTSPPSSNPRDDDLLKAFVESAAVETFFLWDRYKKEWEARKAAELQRENGEVVGLPLAQEGSQEVDPEHPQNKLKSGTIPPDFLRQMFYTLGDYRDICIGDEKVIQMLKDSGDNNITKINEKIKTILNGGTSPPAPKSSAQTPDKWWNDNAKHIWKGMVCALTYEDNGEKGKPPKHLEDVEKAFFGTPNGKPGTQNGTYHSNYKYDQVKLEEENSGTDGPKGLTQSSSSSGEKTYLSKFVLRPPYF
;
A
#
# COMPACT_ATOMS: atom_id res chain seq x y z
N VAL A 1 13.98 -12.00 12.48
CA VAL A 1 13.33 -10.96 11.64
C VAL A 1 14.24 -9.74 11.66
N GLY A 2 15.18 -9.61 10.73
CA GLY A 2 16.35 -8.71 10.93
C GLY A 2 16.85 -7.93 9.71
N GLY A 3 16.10 -7.90 8.60
CA GLY A 3 16.49 -7.16 7.38
C GLY A 3 15.36 -6.44 6.66
N LEU A 4 14.10 -6.62 7.09
CA LEU A 4 12.92 -6.06 6.40
C LEU A 4 12.73 -4.56 6.63
N SER A 5 13.25 -3.97 7.71
CA SER A 5 13.14 -2.52 7.93
C SER A 5 14.26 -1.72 7.27
N GLN A 6 15.38 -2.36 6.90
CA GLN A 6 16.55 -1.65 6.38
C GLN A 6 16.31 -1.01 4.99
N TRP A 7 15.42 -1.58 4.18
CA TRP A 7 15.06 -1.02 2.86
C TRP A 7 13.95 0.02 2.96
N ALA A 8 12.99 -0.14 3.88
CA ALA A 8 11.92 0.83 4.11
C ALA A 8 12.43 2.16 4.74
N SER A 9 13.64 2.16 5.31
CA SER A 9 14.30 3.30 5.93
C SER A 9 15.15 4.17 4.98
N ARG A 10 15.34 3.82 3.69
CA ARG A 10 16.23 4.61 2.81
C ARG A 10 15.61 5.97 2.47
N ARG A 11 16.17 7.03 3.06
CA ARG A 11 16.04 8.41 2.58
C ARG A 11 16.97 8.59 1.38
N ASP A 12 16.48 9.23 0.33
CA ASP A 12 17.27 9.68 -0.82
C ASP A 12 18.35 10.66 -0.36
N ASP A 13 19.55 10.17 -0.03
CA ASP A 13 20.77 10.98 -0.03
C ASP A 13 21.32 11.04 -1.46
N THR A 14 20.60 11.72 -2.35
CA THR A 14 21.18 12.22 -3.60
C THR A 14 20.66 13.63 -3.84
N ALA A 15 21.49 14.59 -3.48
CA ALA A 15 21.25 16.00 -3.69
C ALA A 15 21.33 16.33 -5.20
N VAL A 16 20.19 16.52 -5.88
CA VAL A 16 20.08 17.45 -7.02
C VAL A 16 18.69 18.10 -7.05
N GLY A 17 18.69 19.40 -6.72
CA GLY A 17 17.75 20.49 -7.03
C GLY A 17 16.32 20.20 -7.52
N GLY A 18 15.35 20.49 -6.65
CA GLY A 18 13.92 20.59 -6.99
C GLY A 18 13.02 20.51 -5.75
N GLN A 19 13.22 21.40 -4.77
CA GLN A 19 12.52 21.38 -3.49
C GLN A 19 11.00 21.57 -3.65
N THR A 20 10.25 20.54 -3.27
CA THR A 20 9.14 20.70 -2.31
C THR A 20 9.43 19.83 -1.10
N THR A 21 10.46 20.22 -0.34
CA THR A 21 10.66 19.71 1.02
C THR A 21 9.56 20.31 1.89
N SER A 22 8.67 19.47 2.41
CA SER A 22 7.81 19.85 3.53
C SER A 22 8.68 20.46 4.63
N PRO A 23 8.20 21.50 5.34
CA PRO A 23 8.95 22.05 6.47
C PRO A 23 9.26 20.93 7.47
N PRO A 24 10.46 20.94 8.09
CA PRO A 24 10.81 19.94 9.09
C PRO A 24 9.74 19.93 10.18
N SER A 25 9.28 18.72 10.53
CA SER A 25 8.47 18.53 11.72
C SER A 25 9.20 19.14 12.91
N SER A 26 8.52 20.00 13.66
CA SER A 26 9.08 20.59 14.89
C SER A 26 9.25 19.55 16.01
N ASN A 27 8.80 18.29 15.81
CA ASN A 27 8.80 17.23 16.81
C ASN A 27 9.45 15.93 16.26
N PRO A 28 10.58 15.48 16.82
CA PRO A 28 11.20 14.19 16.47
C PRO A 28 10.27 12.98 16.66
N ARG A 29 9.33 13.07 17.60
CA ARG A 29 8.31 12.04 17.89
C ARG A 29 7.35 11.79 16.73
N ASP A 30 7.03 12.84 15.97
CA ASP A 30 6.12 12.74 14.83
C ASP A 30 6.82 12.06 13.64
N ASP A 31 8.13 12.27 13.49
CA ASP A 31 8.95 11.62 12.47
C ASP A 31 9.09 10.12 12.72
N ASP A 32 9.27 9.71 13.99
CA ASP A 32 9.33 8.29 14.38
C ASP A 32 7.98 7.59 14.16
N LEU A 33 6.88 8.27 14.46
CA LEU A 33 5.53 7.75 14.18
C LEU A 33 5.32 7.59 12.67
N LEU A 34 5.68 8.59 11.87
CA LEU A 34 5.56 8.52 10.42
C LEU A 34 6.38 7.36 9.86
N LYS A 35 7.62 7.23 10.34
CA LYS A 35 8.51 6.13 9.97
C LYS A 35 7.86 4.78 10.26
N ALA A 36 7.31 4.58 11.45
CA ALA A 36 6.65 3.32 11.82
C ALA A 36 5.47 2.99 10.89
N PHE A 37 4.64 3.97 10.55
CA PHE A 37 3.52 3.80 9.61
C PHE A 37 4.00 3.45 8.19
N VAL A 38 5.01 4.17 7.69
CA VAL A 38 5.60 3.91 6.37
C VAL A 38 6.20 2.51 6.30
N GLU A 39 7.02 2.13 7.28
CA GLU A 39 7.66 0.81 7.31
C GLU A 39 6.64 -0.32 7.43
N SER A 40 5.62 -0.17 8.28
CA SER A 40 4.58 -1.19 8.46
C SER A 40 3.76 -1.38 7.18
N ALA A 41 3.26 -0.29 6.59
CA ALA A 41 2.46 -0.36 5.38
C ALA A 41 3.27 -0.89 4.17
N ALA A 42 4.56 -0.53 4.07
CA ALA A 42 5.45 -1.04 3.04
C ALA A 42 5.70 -2.55 3.19
N VAL A 43 5.98 -3.03 4.41
CA VAL A 43 6.19 -4.45 4.68
C VAL A 43 4.93 -5.26 4.41
N GLU A 44 3.75 -4.75 4.81
CA GLU A 44 2.48 -5.41 4.52
C GLU A 44 2.23 -5.48 3.01
N THR A 45 2.45 -4.38 2.29
CA THR A 45 2.33 -4.34 0.82
C THR A 45 3.28 -5.33 0.14
N PHE A 46 4.52 -5.46 0.64
CA PHE A 46 5.50 -6.41 0.13
C PHE A 46 5.01 -7.86 0.23
N PHE A 47 4.49 -8.26 1.40
CA PHE A 47 3.97 -9.62 1.59
C PHE A 47 2.63 -9.85 0.88
N LEU A 48 1.77 -8.83 0.82
CA LEU A 48 0.54 -8.88 0.02
C LEU A 48 0.87 -9.11 -1.46
N TRP A 49 1.90 -8.43 -1.99
CA TRP A 49 2.34 -8.60 -3.38
C TRP A 49 2.88 -10.01 -3.64
N ASP A 50 3.73 -10.53 -2.75
CA ASP A 50 4.23 -11.90 -2.82
C ASP A 50 3.09 -12.92 -2.87
N ARG A 51 2.11 -12.79 -1.96
CA ARG A 51 0.94 -13.67 -1.92
C ARG A 51 0.08 -13.54 -3.18
N TYR A 52 -0.17 -12.32 -3.65
CA TYR A 52 -0.97 -12.05 -4.84
C TYR A 52 -0.41 -12.76 -6.08
N LYS A 53 0.92 -12.74 -6.26
CA LYS A 53 1.58 -13.46 -7.36
C LYS A 53 1.36 -14.96 -7.27
N LYS A 54 1.57 -15.56 -6.10
CA LYS A 54 1.39 -17.00 -5.87
C LYS A 54 -0.05 -17.45 -6.09
N GLU A 55 -1.03 -16.66 -5.64
CA GLU A 55 -2.45 -16.91 -5.88
C GLU A 55 -2.82 -16.79 -7.35
N TRP A 56 -2.23 -15.83 -8.08
CA TRP A 56 -2.41 -15.70 -9.52
C TRP A 56 -1.86 -16.92 -10.27
N GLU A 57 -0.64 -17.37 -9.94
CA GLU A 57 -0.02 -18.56 -10.55
C GLU A 57 -0.85 -19.82 -10.30
N ALA A 58 -1.32 -20.02 -9.07
CA ALA A 58 -2.17 -21.14 -8.71
C ALA A 58 -3.50 -21.13 -9.48
N ARG A 59 -4.13 -19.96 -9.64
CA ARG A 59 -5.36 -19.81 -10.44
C ARG A 59 -5.12 -20.14 -11.91
N LYS A 60 -4.02 -19.64 -12.50
CA LYS A 60 -3.66 -19.93 -13.89
C LYS A 60 -3.35 -21.41 -14.13
N ALA A 61 -2.63 -22.05 -13.21
CA ALA A 61 -2.39 -23.49 -13.28
C ALA A 61 -3.69 -24.30 -13.21
N ALA A 62 -4.62 -23.91 -12.32
CA ALA A 62 -5.92 -24.57 -12.19
C ALA A 62 -6.82 -24.36 -13.42
N GLU A 63 -6.78 -23.17 -14.04
CA GLU A 63 -7.51 -22.87 -15.29
C GLU A 63 -7.02 -23.77 -16.44
N LEU A 64 -5.70 -23.85 -16.66
CA LEU A 64 -5.09 -24.73 -17.66
C LEU A 64 -5.42 -26.21 -17.43
N GLN A 65 -5.45 -26.65 -16.16
CA GLN A 65 -5.84 -28.02 -15.80
C GLN A 65 -7.30 -28.33 -16.15
N ARG A 66 -8.21 -27.35 -16.00
CA ARG A 66 -9.64 -27.53 -16.34
C ARG A 66 -9.88 -27.52 -17.85
N GLU A 67 -9.07 -26.80 -18.61
CA GLU A 67 -9.17 -26.73 -20.08
C GLU A 67 -8.54 -27.95 -20.77
N ASN A 68 -7.43 -28.48 -20.26
CA ASN A 68 -6.68 -29.55 -20.93
C ASN A 68 -7.06 -30.98 -20.51
N GLY A 69 -8.00 -31.16 -19.56
CA GLY A 69 -8.61 -32.47 -19.26
C GLY A 69 -7.68 -33.57 -18.73
N GLU A 70 -6.41 -33.30 -18.44
CA GLU A 70 -5.41 -34.29 -18.03
C GLU A 70 -4.80 -33.96 -16.66
N VAL A 71 -4.80 -34.96 -15.76
CA VAL A 71 -4.26 -34.87 -14.40
C VAL A 71 -2.74 -34.95 -14.46
N VAL A 72 -2.07 -33.81 -14.56
CA VAL A 72 -0.63 -33.70 -14.32
C VAL A 72 -0.40 -33.01 -12.99
N GLY A 73 0.26 -33.72 -12.07
CA GLY A 73 0.50 -33.31 -10.69
C GLY A 73 1.12 -31.92 -10.57
N LEU A 74 0.81 -31.27 -9.45
CA LEU A 74 1.38 -30.00 -8.98
C LEU A 74 2.85 -29.85 -9.44
N PRO A 75 3.20 -28.85 -10.26
CA PRO A 75 4.59 -28.47 -10.36
C PRO A 75 4.95 -27.86 -9.01
N LEU A 76 5.79 -28.57 -8.24
CA LEU A 76 6.63 -27.92 -7.24
C LEU A 76 7.33 -26.75 -7.94
N ALA A 77 7.32 -25.59 -7.27
CA ALA A 77 8.00 -24.37 -7.65
C ALA A 77 9.31 -24.64 -8.42
N GLN A 78 9.25 -24.51 -9.74
CA GLN A 78 10.43 -24.40 -10.57
C GLN A 78 10.55 -22.92 -10.93
N GLU A 79 11.33 -22.20 -10.11
CA GLU A 79 11.84 -20.87 -10.43
C GLU A 79 12.67 -20.98 -11.73
N GLY A 80 12.09 -20.68 -12.90
CA GLY A 80 12.86 -20.87 -14.12
C GLY A 80 12.23 -20.58 -15.48
N SER A 81 10.99 -20.10 -15.58
CA SER A 81 10.42 -19.74 -16.88
C SER A 81 9.61 -18.44 -16.81
N GLN A 82 10.33 -17.32 -16.65
CA GLN A 82 9.78 -15.98 -16.84
C GLN A 82 9.79 -15.60 -18.33
N GLU A 83 9.03 -16.31 -19.17
CA GLU A 83 8.75 -15.96 -20.58
C GLU A 83 7.41 -16.66 -20.93
N VAL A 84 6.31 -16.06 -21.41
CA VAL A 84 5.96 -14.72 -21.90
C VAL A 84 4.44 -14.52 -21.70
N ASP A 85 3.89 -14.62 -20.48
CA ASP A 85 2.49 -14.21 -20.28
C ASP A 85 2.45 -12.69 -20.01
N PRO A 86 2.01 -11.85 -20.97
CA PRO A 86 1.89 -10.41 -20.74
C PRO A 86 0.91 -10.07 -19.60
N GLU A 87 -0.02 -10.98 -19.28
CA GLU A 87 -0.98 -10.80 -18.19
C GLU A 87 -0.40 -11.14 -16.81
N HIS A 88 0.82 -11.70 -16.74
CA HIS A 88 1.48 -11.99 -15.48
C HIS A 88 1.65 -10.72 -14.62
N PRO A 89 1.25 -10.71 -13.34
CA PRO A 89 1.29 -9.53 -12.47
C PRO A 89 2.65 -8.83 -12.42
N GLN A 90 3.74 -9.60 -12.36
CA GLN A 90 5.11 -9.06 -12.37
C GLN A 90 5.45 -8.32 -13.68
N ASN A 91 4.92 -8.75 -14.83
CA ASN A 91 5.14 -8.08 -16.11
C ASN A 91 4.36 -6.75 -16.17
N LYS A 92 3.14 -6.72 -15.60
CA LYS A 92 2.40 -5.47 -15.42
C LYS A 92 3.19 -4.47 -14.56
N LEU A 93 3.79 -4.90 -13.44
CA LEU A 93 4.66 -4.01 -12.64
C LEU A 93 5.90 -3.50 -13.39
N LYS A 94 6.55 -4.35 -14.20
CA LYS A 94 7.69 -3.92 -15.05
C LYS A 94 7.30 -2.81 -16.03
N SER A 95 6.04 -2.77 -16.46
CA SER A 95 5.49 -1.68 -17.28
C SER A 95 5.05 -0.44 -16.48
N GLY A 96 5.20 -0.45 -15.16
CA GLY A 96 4.73 0.60 -14.26
C GLY A 96 3.23 0.55 -14.00
N THR A 97 2.58 -0.59 -14.19
CA THR A 97 1.14 -0.79 -14.00
C THR A 97 0.86 -1.69 -12.81
N ILE A 98 0.15 -1.19 -11.81
CA ILE A 98 -0.35 -1.98 -10.68
C ILE A 98 -1.64 -2.70 -11.11
N PRO A 99 -1.74 -4.05 -10.98
CA PRO A 99 -2.97 -4.78 -11.29
C PRO A 99 -4.18 -4.22 -10.51
N PRO A 100 -5.36 -4.00 -11.13
CA PRO A 100 -6.50 -3.35 -10.47
C PRO A 100 -6.97 -4.03 -9.16
N ASP A 101 -7.04 -5.37 -9.15
CA ASP A 101 -7.42 -6.12 -7.94
C ASP A 101 -6.42 -5.91 -6.79
N PHE A 102 -5.13 -5.88 -7.12
CA PHE A 102 -4.08 -5.64 -6.14
C PHE A 102 -4.07 -4.18 -5.68
N LEU A 103 -4.29 -3.23 -6.58
CA LEU A 103 -4.44 -1.81 -6.24
C LEU A 103 -5.60 -1.60 -5.25
N ARG A 104 -6.71 -2.33 -5.45
CA ARG A 104 -7.85 -2.33 -4.51
C ARG A 104 -7.44 -2.87 -3.13
N GLN A 105 -6.65 -3.94 -3.06
CA GLN A 105 -6.11 -4.42 -1.77
C GLN A 105 -5.26 -3.36 -1.09
N MET A 106 -4.38 -2.66 -1.83
CA MET A 106 -3.59 -1.56 -1.27
C MET A 106 -4.46 -0.40 -0.76
N PHE A 107 -5.59 -0.11 -1.41
CA PHE A 107 -6.54 0.91 -0.93
C PHE A 107 -7.16 0.52 0.41
N TYR A 108 -7.58 -0.74 0.57
CA TYR A 108 -8.09 -1.25 1.84
C TYR A 108 -7.03 -1.21 2.94
N THR A 109 -5.82 -1.70 2.67
CA THR A 109 -4.70 -1.64 3.63
C THR A 109 -4.46 -0.21 4.10
N LEU A 110 -4.38 0.78 3.19
CA LEU A 110 -4.19 2.18 3.63
C LEU A 110 -5.38 2.71 4.44
N GLY A 111 -6.60 2.27 4.14
CA GLY A 111 -7.79 2.53 4.94
C GLY A 111 -7.66 1.98 6.37
N ASP A 112 -7.21 0.74 6.52
CA ASP A 112 -6.99 0.13 7.84
C ASP A 112 -5.92 0.89 8.64
N TYR A 113 -4.82 1.31 8.02
CA TYR A 113 -3.83 2.18 8.67
C TYR A 113 -4.44 3.52 9.10
N ARG A 114 -5.35 4.09 8.31
CA ARG A 114 -6.06 5.31 8.73
C ARG A 114 -6.90 5.04 9.96
N ASP A 115 -7.67 3.96 9.94
CA ASP A 115 -8.56 3.64 11.05
C ASP A 115 -7.79 3.31 12.33
N ILE A 116 -6.60 2.70 12.22
CA ILE A 116 -5.64 2.56 13.34
C ILE A 116 -5.15 3.93 13.84
N CYS A 117 -4.85 4.86 12.94
CA CYS A 117 -4.34 6.19 13.27
C CYS A 117 -5.39 7.05 13.97
N ILE A 118 -6.58 7.17 13.39
CA ILE A 118 -7.69 7.98 13.92
C ILE A 118 -8.29 7.31 15.15
N GLY A 119 -8.46 5.99 15.06
CA GLY A 119 -9.10 5.16 16.06
C GLY A 119 -10.53 5.59 16.31
N ASP A 120 -11.38 5.44 15.29
CA ASP A 120 -12.84 5.60 15.38
C ASP A 120 -13.38 4.68 16.49
N GLU A 121 -14.23 5.22 17.36
CA GLU A 121 -14.83 4.48 18.46
C GLU A 121 -15.57 3.23 17.98
N LYS A 122 -16.19 3.27 16.79
CA LYS A 122 -16.89 2.13 16.19
C LYS A 122 -15.93 1.04 15.75
N VAL A 123 -14.82 1.40 15.09
CA VAL A 123 -13.75 0.46 14.69
C VAL A 123 -13.17 -0.20 15.93
N ILE A 124 -12.85 0.61 16.95
CA ILE A 124 -12.29 0.12 18.21
C ILE A 124 -13.26 -0.83 18.89
N GLN A 125 -14.55 -0.49 18.93
CA GLN A 125 -15.56 -1.34 19.54
C GLN A 125 -15.71 -2.65 18.79
N MET A 126 -15.78 -2.62 17.45
CA MET A 126 -15.89 -3.82 16.63
C MET A 126 -14.68 -4.76 16.78
N LEU A 127 -13.47 -4.21 16.84
CA LEU A 127 -12.25 -4.99 17.05
C LEU A 127 -12.17 -5.57 18.47
N LYS A 128 -12.63 -4.82 19.48
CA LYS A 128 -12.78 -5.35 20.85
C LYS A 128 -13.77 -6.49 20.92
N ASP A 129 -14.92 -6.36 20.24
CA ASP A 129 -15.95 -7.40 20.18
C ASP A 129 -15.43 -8.66 19.48
N SER A 130 -14.45 -8.49 18.58
CA SER A 130 -13.71 -9.58 17.92
C SER A 130 -12.55 -10.15 18.78
N GLY A 131 -12.35 -9.63 19.99
CA GLY A 131 -11.35 -10.09 20.96
C GLY A 131 -9.99 -9.37 20.90
N ASP A 132 -9.79 -8.39 20.01
CA ASP A 132 -8.53 -7.64 19.93
C ASP A 132 -8.55 -6.36 20.77
N ASN A 133 -7.92 -6.43 21.94
CA ASN A 133 -7.78 -5.30 22.85
C ASN A 133 -6.56 -4.41 22.54
N ASN A 134 -5.72 -4.77 21.57
CA ASN A 134 -4.48 -4.04 21.28
C ASN A 134 -4.76 -2.72 20.56
N ILE A 135 -5.82 -2.64 19.76
CA ILE A 135 -6.17 -1.42 19.00
C ILE A 135 -6.38 -0.21 19.92
N THR A 136 -6.96 -0.42 21.10
CA THR A 136 -7.18 0.66 22.07
C THR A 136 -5.85 1.20 22.59
N LYS A 137 -4.94 0.28 22.95
CA LYS A 137 -3.60 0.63 23.44
C LYS A 137 -2.78 1.34 22.37
N ILE A 138 -2.92 0.93 21.11
CA ILE A 138 -2.25 1.57 19.97
C ILE A 138 -2.77 2.99 19.78
N ASN A 139 -4.09 3.18 19.71
CA ASN A 139 -4.70 4.51 19.55
C ASN A 139 -4.32 5.46 20.71
N GLU A 140 -4.40 5.00 21.96
CA GLU A 140 -4.00 5.78 23.13
C GLU A 140 -2.53 6.23 23.05
N LYS A 141 -1.63 5.34 22.61
CA LYS A 141 -0.22 5.68 22.39
C LYS A 141 -0.04 6.70 21.27
N ILE A 142 -0.73 6.54 20.14
CA ILE A 142 -0.70 7.50 19.02
C ILE A 142 -1.14 8.89 19.51
N LYS A 143 -2.30 8.97 20.19
CA LYS A 143 -2.79 10.21 20.78
C LYS A 143 -1.80 10.82 21.77
N THR A 144 -1.10 10.01 22.56
CA THR A 144 -0.08 10.47 23.51
C THR A 144 1.17 11.02 22.81
N ILE A 145 1.62 10.36 21.73
CA ILE A 145 2.75 10.79 20.92
C ILE A 145 2.45 12.16 20.29
N LEU A 146 1.29 12.29 19.65
CA LEU A 146 0.88 13.48 18.90
C LEU A 146 0.51 14.69 19.80
N ASN A 147 -0.02 14.43 21.00
CA ASN A 147 -0.37 15.50 21.95
C ASN A 147 0.76 15.86 22.91
N GLY A 148 1.93 15.21 22.79
CA GLY A 148 3.06 15.45 23.67
C GLY A 148 2.81 14.95 25.10
N GLY A 149 3.06 13.67 25.35
CA GLY A 149 2.97 13.05 26.67
C GLY A 149 3.61 13.86 27.82
N THR A 150 3.03 13.71 29.01
CA THR A 150 3.22 14.49 30.25
C THR A 150 4.67 14.73 30.70
N SER A 151 5.25 15.91 30.35
CA SER A 151 6.22 16.76 31.11
C SER A 151 7.45 17.25 30.31
N PRO A 152 8.05 18.41 30.66
CA PRO A 152 7.50 19.71 31.08
C PRO A 152 7.16 20.57 29.82
N PRO A 153 6.69 21.83 29.89
CA PRO A 153 5.84 22.42 28.86
C PRO A 153 6.61 22.65 27.56
N ALA A 154 6.52 21.71 26.63
CA ALA A 154 6.69 22.02 25.23
C ALA A 154 5.63 23.10 24.90
N PRO A 155 6.00 24.17 24.19
CA PRO A 155 5.05 25.21 23.82
C PRO A 155 3.84 24.54 23.12
N LYS A 156 2.64 24.96 23.50
CA LYS A 156 1.33 24.45 23.05
C LYS A 156 1.11 24.47 21.52
N SER A 157 2.11 24.85 20.73
CA SER A 157 2.08 24.97 19.27
C SER A 157 2.29 23.65 18.52
N SER A 158 2.52 22.53 19.22
CA SER A 158 2.90 21.27 18.59
C SER A 158 1.86 20.13 18.73
N ALA A 159 0.72 20.39 19.37
CA ALA A 159 -0.34 19.39 19.50
C ALA A 159 -1.05 19.19 18.16
N GLN A 160 -1.06 17.95 17.66
CA GLN A 160 -1.69 17.60 16.40
C GLN A 160 -2.76 16.53 16.63
N THR A 161 -3.98 16.76 16.16
CA THR A 161 -5.02 15.71 16.15
C THR A 161 -4.64 14.59 15.18
N PRO A 162 -4.99 13.32 15.45
CA PRO A 162 -4.78 12.21 14.52
C PRO A 162 -5.27 12.51 13.10
N ASP A 163 -6.44 13.15 12.93
CA ASP A 163 -6.99 13.52 11.62
C ASP A 163 -6.06 14.44 10.82
N LYS A 164 -5.59 15.52 11.46
CA LYS A 164 -4.62 16.43 10.84
C LYS A 164 -3.31 15.72 10.52
N TRP A 165 -2.81 14.88 11.43
CA TRP A 165 -1.61 14.06 11.19
C TRP A 165 -1.75 13.14 10.02
N TRP A 166 -2.87 12.43 9.92
CA TRP A 166 -3.15 11.59 8.78
C TRP A 166 -3.19 12.39 7.48
N ASN A 167 -3.92 13.50 7.44
CA ASN A 167 -4.03 14.34 6.24
C ASN A 167 -2.67 14.88 5.76
N ASP A 168 -1.77 15.24 6.68
CA ASP A 168 -0.43 15.73 6.34
C ASP A 168 0.47 14.60 5.80
N ASN A 169 0.26 13.35 6.25
CA ASN A 169 1.22 12.25 6.10
C ASN A 169 0.78 11.07 5.23
N ALA A 170 -0.51 10.90 4.94
CA ALA A 170 -1.04 9.74 4.20
C ALA A 170 -0.36 9.55 2.84
N LYS A 171 -0.01 10.64 2.16
CA LYS A 171 0.74 10.63 0.91
C LYS A 171 2.13 9.98 1.02
N HIS A 172 2.79 10.11 2.17
CA HIS A 172 4.10 9.53 2.43
C HIS A 172 3.99 8.03 2.71
N ILE A 173 2.97 7.62 3.48
CA ILE A 173 2.64 6.21 3.72
C ILE A 173 2.34 5.51 2.38
N TRP A 174 1.47 6.11 1.56
CA TRP A 174 1.15 5.60 0.24
C TRP A 174 2.37 5.51 -0.68
N LYS A 175 3.25 6.52 -0.71
CA LYS A 175 4.52 6.45 -1.45
C LYS A 175 5.38 5.26 -0.99
N GLY A 176 5.44 5.00 0.32
CA GLY A 176 6.12 3.85 0.90
C GLY A 176 5.55 2.51 0.41
N MET A 177 4.22 2.39 0.36
CA MET A 177 3.54 1.20 -0.19
C MET A 177 3.89 0.98 -1.66
N VAL A 178 3.88 2.02 -2.50
CA VAL A 178 4.29 1.89 -3.92
C VAL A 178 5.78 1.55 -4.05
N CYS A 179 6.64 2.14 -3.21
CA CYS A 179 8.07 1.83 -3.16
C CYS A 179 8.32 0.34 -2.85
N ALA A 180 7.52 -0.27 -1.97
CA ALA A 180 7.64 -1.70 -1.64
C ALA A 180 7.50 -2.62 -2.87
N LEU A 181 6.76 -2.20 -3.91
CA LEU A 181 6.59 -2.96 -5.15
C LEU A 181 7.86 -3.02 -6.01
N THR A 182 8.84 -2.17 -5.72
CA THR A 182 10.17 -2.18 -6.37
C THR A 182 11.11 -3.19 -5.74
N TYR A 183 10.65 -4.00 -4.79
CA TYR A 183 11.43 -5.05 -4.15
C TYR A 183 10.76 -6.41 -4.31
N GLU A 184 11.57 -7.47 -4.34
CA GLU A 184 11.10 -8.85 -4.29
C GLU A 184 11.91 -9.66 -3.27
N ASP A 185 11.32 -10.75 -2.78
CA ASP A 185 12.07 -11.72 -1.98
C ASP A 185 13.18 -12.32 -2.83
N ASN A 186 14.36 -12.48 -2.24
CA ASN A 186 15.53 -13.01 -2.93
C ASN A 186 15.60 -14.55 -2.87
N GLY A 187 14.63 -15.21 -2.21
CA GLY A 187 14.56 -16.66 -2.00
C GLY A 187 15.60 -17.21 -1.00
N GLU A 188 16.58 -16.40 -0.60
CA GLU A 188 17.66 -16.76 0.31
C GLU A 188 17.37 -16.31 1.75
N LYS A 189 17.20 -17.29 2.63
CA LYS A 189 16.96 -17.03 4.06
C LYS A 189 18.04 -16.13 4.65
N GLY A 190 17.63 -14.99 5.20
CA GLY A 190 18.50 -14.06 5.92
C GLY A 190 19.16 -13.00 5.04
N LYS A 191 18.94 -12.99 3.73
CA LYS A 191 19.40 -11.91 2.85
C LYS A 191 18.31 -10.81 2.70
N PRO A 192 18.70 -9.55 2.44
CA PRO A 192 17.75 -8.45 2.24
C PRO A 192 17.00 -8.59 0.91
N PRO A 193 15.75 -8.11 0.79
CA PRO A 193 15.00 -8.13 -0.45
C PRO A 193 15.80 -7.56 -1.63
N LYS A 194 15.60 -8.15 -2.81
CA LYS A 194 16.25 -7.73 -4.04
C LYS A 194 15.52 -6.52 -4.62
N HIS A 195 16.28 -5.49 -4.97
CA HIS A 195 15.76 -4.30 -5.62
C HIS A 195 15.55 -4.54 -7.12
N LEU A 196 14.40 -4.12 -7.64
CA LEU A 196 13.97 -4.24 -9.02
C LEU A 196 14.08 -2.88 -9.72
N GLU A 197 15.29 -2.54 -10.19
CA GLU A 197 15.56 -1.24 -10.81
C GLU A 197 14.61 -0.89 -11.98
N ASP A 198 14.23 -1.87 -12.80
CA ASP A 198 13.34 -1.61 -13.94
C ASP A 198 11.93 -1.23 -13.48
N VAL A 199 11.45 -1.84 -12.39
CA VAL A 199 10.16 -1.51 -11.78
C VAL A 199 10.23 -0.13 -11.12
N GLU A 200 11.31 0.16 -10.38
CA GLU A 200 11.54 1.49 -9.81
C GLU A 200 11.54 2.58 -10.90
N LYS A 201 12.30 2.38 -11.98
CA LYS A 201 12.35 3.31 -13.11
C LYS A 201 10.98 3.48 -13.79
N ALA A 202 10.19 2.42 -13.90
CA ALA A 202 8.85 2.51 -14.48
C ALA A 202 7.91 3.37 -13.61
N PHE A 203 7.96 3.23 -12.29
CA PHE A 203 7.12 4.00 -11.37
C PHE A 203 7.64 5.42 -11.12
N PHE A 204 8.94 5.60 -10.89
CA PHE A 204 9.49 6.87 -10.42
C PHE A 204 10.23 7.65 -11.52
N GLY A 205 10.56 7.02 -12.64
CA GLY A 205 11.26 7.63 -13.77
C GLY A 205 12.77 7.53 -13.65
N THR A 206 13.48 8.26 -14.51
CA THR A 206 14.95 8.37 -14.47
C THR A 206 15.37 9.84 -14.46
N PRO A 207 16.35 10.23 -13.64
CA PRO A 207 16.96 11.55 -13.74
C PRO A 207 17.56 11.72 -15.14
N ASN A 208 17.14 12.77 -15.87
CA ASN A 208 17.52 13.05 -17.27
C ASN A 208 16.93 12.09 -18.34
N GLY A 209 15.80 11.43 -18.05
CA GLY A 209 15.05 10.67 -19.04
C GLY A 209 14.54 11.53 -20.20
N LYS A 210 14.14 10.89 -21.31
CA LYS A 210 13.47 11.58 -22.43
C LYS A 210 12.19 12.27 -21.93
N PRO A 211 11.73 13.36 -22.58
CA PRO A 211 10.45 13.98 -22.26
C PRO A 211 9.34 12.92 -22.27
N GLY A 212 8.68 12.69 -21.12
CA GLY A 212 7.66 11.66 -20.93
C GLY A 212 8.09 10.44 -20.09
N THR A 213 9.39 10.08 -20.05
CA THR A 213 9.92 9.01 -19.16
C THR A 213 10.66 9.55 -17.93
N GLN A 214 10.88 10.87 -17.89
CA GLN A 214 11.50 11.56 -16.74
C GLN A 214 10.68 11.42 -15.45
N ASN A 215 9.35 11.38 -15.55
CA ASN A 215 8.44 11.24 -14.41
C ASN A 215 7.66 9.95 -14.62
N GLY A 216 8.02 8.88 -13.91
CA GLY A 216 7.39 7.56 -14.06
C GLY A 216 5.89 7.56 -13.70
N THR A 217 5.24 6.40 -13.85
CA THR A 217 3.77 6.25 -13.72
C THR A 217 3.22 6.64 -12.34
N TYR A 218 4.06 6.69 -11.30
CA TYR A 218 3.67 7.21 -9.99
C TYR A 218 3.15 8.64 -10.07
N HIS A 219 3.83 9.51 -10.82
CA HIS A 219 3.49 10.93 -10.88
C HIS A 219 2.23 11.21 -11.71
N SER A 220 1.89 10.32 -12.65
CA SER A 220 0.72 10.48 -13.52
C SER A 220 -0.51 9.73 -13.00
N ASN A 221 -0.32 8.52 -12.46
CA ASN A 221 -1.41 7.57 -12.20
C ASN A 221 -1.52 7.19 -10.72
N TYR A 222 -0.41 7.10 -10.00
CA TYR A 222 -0.39 6.55 -8.63
C TYR A 222 -0.09 7.57 -7.54
N LYS A 223 -0.14 8.86 -7.81
CA LYS A 223 -0.01 9.89 -6.78
C LYS A 223 -1.23 9.84 -5.86
N TYR A 224 -1.03 10.03 -4.57
CA TYR A 224 -2.07 9.86 -3.54
C TYR A 224 -3.42 10.54 -3.86
N ASP A 225 -3.38 11.78 -4.35
CA ASP A 225 -4.60 12.56 -4.67
C ASP A 225 -5.20 12.25 -6.05
N GLN A 226 -4.52 11.46 -6.89
CA GLN A 226 -4.88 11.20 -8.28
C GLN A 226 -5.26 9.74 -8.54
N VAL A 227 -4.67 8.83 -7.76
CA VAL A 227 -4.91 7.40 -7.91
C VAL A 227 -6.37 7.08 -7.56
N LYS A 228 -6.97 6.23 -8.38
CA LYS A 228 -8.39 5.89 -8.35
C LYS A 228 -8.58 4.42 -8.69
N LEU A 229 -9.64 3.84 -8.14
CA LEU A 229 -10.21 2.60 -8.64
C LEU A 229 -11.24 2.96 -9.70
N GLU A 230 -11.17 2.26 -10.83
CA GLU A 230 -12.24 2.24 -11.82
C GLU A 230 -13.09 1.00 -11.50
N GLU A 231 -14.36 1.22 -11.18
CA GLU A 231 -15.33 0.12 -11.03
C GLU A 231 -15.64 -0.39 -12.44
N GLU A 232 -14.97 -1.46 -12.86
CA GLU A 232 -15.43 -2.23 -14.01
C GLU A 232 -16.70 -2.96 -13.58
N ASN A 233 -17.77 -2.76 -14.35
CA ASN A 233 -19.07 -3.38 -14.13
C ASN A 233 -18.93 -4.89 -14.40
N SER A 234 -18.44 -5.64 -13.41
CA SER A 234 -18.25 -7.08 -13.53
C SER A 234 -19.61 -7.75 -13.64
N GLY A 235 -19.87 -8.35 -14.80
CA GLY A 235 -21.12 -9.00 -15.14
C GLY A 235 -21.41 -10.23 -14.27
N THR A 236 -22.65 -10.26 -13.79
CA THR A 236 -23.53 -11.42 -13.51
C THR A 236 -23.21 -12.42 -12.39
N ASP A 237 -24.18 -12.44 -11.45
CA ASP A 237 -24.78 -13.58 -10.72
C ASP A 237 -24.34 -13.90 -9.29
N GLY A 238 -24.80 -13.05 -8.36
CA GLY A 238 -25.13 -13.41 -6.98
C GLY A 238 -26.59 -13.00 -6.64
N PRO A 239 -27.28 -13.64 -5.68
CA PRO A 239 -28.72 -13.45 -5.49
C PRO A 239 -29.03 -12.02 -5.02
N LYS A 240 -29.94 -11.34 -5.73
CA LYS A 240 -30.42 -10.00 -5.40
C LYS A 240 -31.10 -9.98 -4.02
N GLY A 241 -30.42 -9.41 -3.02
CA GLY A 241 -31.04 -8.86 -1.82
C GLY A 241 -31.66 -7.49 -2.14
N LEU A 242 -32.93 -7.31 -1.77
CA LEU A 242 -33.76 -6.18 -2.13
C LEU A 242 -33.39 -4.86 -1.43
N THR A 243 -33.57 -3.78 -2.19
CA THR A 243 -33.75 -2.36 -1.81
C THR A 243 -32.57 -1.56 -1.26
N GLN A 244 -31.81 -0.95 -2.18
CA GLN A 244 -31.56 0.51 -2.13
C GLN A 244 -31.20 1.01 -3.54
N SER A 245 -31.90 2.04 -4.02
CA SER A 245 -31.58 2.68 -5.29
C SER A 245 -30.21 3.36 -5.21
N SER A 246 -29.28 3.03 -6.09
CA SER A 246 -28.23 3.98 -6.47
C SER A 246 -27.71 3.67 -7.86
N SER A 247 -28.14 4.54 -8.78
CA SER A 247 -27.38 5.09 -9.91
C SER A 247 -26.20 4.26 -10.43
N SER A 248 -26.43 3.54 -11.53
CA SER A 248 -25.36 3.07 -12.40
C SER A 248 -24.61 4.26 -13.03
N SER A 249 -23.36 4.49 -12.65
CA SER A 249 -22.40 5.29 -13.42
C SER A 249 -21.00 4.91 -12.98
N GLY A 250 -20.04 4.86 -13.91
CA GLY A 250 -18.63 4.51 -13.67
C GLY A 250 -17.92 5.49 -12.73
N GLU A 251 -18.28 5.46 -11.45
CA GLU A 251 -17.83 6.39 -10.44
C GLU A 251 -16.37 6.07 -10.08
N LYS A 252 -15.48 6.97 -10.48
CA LYS A 252 -14.06 6.88 -10.13
C LYS A 252 -13.90 7.15 -8.64
N THR A 253 -13.44 6.15 -7.91
CA THR A 253 -13.20 6.28 -6.47
C THR A 253 -11.72 6.59 -6.23
N TYR A 254 -11.41 7.84 -5.88
CA TYR A 254 -10.06 8.28 -5.55
C TYR A 254 -9.61 7.76 -4.19
N LEU A 255 -8.33 7.41 -4.03
CA LEU A 255 -7.77 6.90 -2.78
C LEU A 255 -7.99 7.85 -1.59
N SER A 256 -7.72 9.14 -1.79
CA SER A 256 -7.91 10.18 -0.77
C SER A 256 -9.36 10.29 -0.26
N LYS A 257 -10.33 9.79 -1.04
CA LYS A 257 -11.75 9.68 -0.63
C LYS A 257 -12.10 8.29 -0.13
N PHE A 258 -11.50 7.26 -0.71
CA PHE A 258 -11.71 5.86 -0.33
C PHE A 258 -11.37 5.64 1.14
N VAL A 259 -10.20 6.11 1.59
CA VAL A 259 -9.75 5.92 2.98
C VAL A 259 -10.66 6.60 4.01
N LEU A 260 -11.50 7.56 3.60
CA LEU A 260 -12.44 8.24 4.50
C LEU A 260 -13.74 7.46 4.69
N ARG A 261 -13.96 6.40 3.89
CA ARG A 261 -15.17 5.57 4.00
C ARG A 261 -15.12 4.78 5.33
N PRO A 262 -16.28 4.47 5.92
CA PRO A 262 -16.32 3.54 7.05
C PRO A 262 -15.63 2.22 6.68
N PRO A 263 -15.03 1.54 7.67
CA PRO A 263 -14.36 0.29 7.43
C PRO A 263 -15.32 -0.75 6.85
N TYR A 264 -14.81 -1.56 5.93
CA TYR A 264 -15.52 -2.73 5.41
C TYR A 264 -14.94 -3.96 6.12
N PHE A 265 -15.50 -4.28 7.29
CA PHE A 265 -15.22 -5.53 8.00
C PHE A 265 -16.22 -6.62 7.62
#